data_AF-A0A1J3G4H2-F1
#
_entry.id   AF-A0A1J3G4H2-F1
#
_cell.length_a   1.000
_cell.length_b   1.000
_cell.length_c   1.000
_cell.angle_alpha   90.00
_cell.angle_beta   90.00
_cell.angle_gamma   90.00
#
_symmetry.space_group_name_H-M   'P 1'
#
loop_
_entity.id
_entity.type
_entity.pdbx_description
1 polymer ?
#
loop_
_entity_poly.entity_id
_entity_poly.type
_entity_poly.pdbx_seq_one_letter_code
_entity_poly.pdbx_strand_id
1 'polypeptide(L)'
;GGHGYLWCSGLPELFAVYVPACTYEGDNVVLQLQVAKFLMKTVSQLGSRKAPAGTTEYMGRAQHLLKCRSNVRKAEDWLNPGMVLE
;
A
#
# COMPACT_ATOMS: atom_id res chain seq x y z
N GLY A 1 23.43 17.23 1.56
CA GLY A 1 24.60 17.28 0.66
C GLY A 1 25.77 16.55 1.31
N GLY A 2 27.01 16.77 0.88
CA GLY A 2 28.19 16.00 1.33
C GLY A 2 28.36 15.88 2.86
N HIS A 3 27.98 16.91 3.63
CA HIS A 3 27.99 16.84 5.10
C HIS A 3 27.17 15.68 5.69
N GLY A 4 26.15 15.20 4.99
CA GLY A 4 25.34 14.04 5.42
C GLY A 4 26.07 12.70 5.33
N TYR A 5 27.24 12.64 4.70
CA TYR A 5 28.08 11.44 4.68
C TYR A 5 28.89 11.27 5.97
N LEU A 6 29.15 12.36 6.69
CA LEU A 6 29.87 12.31 7.96
C LEU A 6 29.01 11.61 9.02
N TRP A 7 29.66 10.77 9.85
CA TRP A 7 28.99 10.07 10.94
C TRP A 7 28.28 11.03 11.91
N CYS A 8 28.86 12.22 12.17
CA CYS A 8 28.27 13.24 13.04
C CYS A 8 26.93 13.82 12.53
N SER A 9 26.55 13.56 11.28
CA SER A 9 25.20 13.88 10.79
C SER A 9 24.11 12.96 11.36
N GLY A 10 24.49 11.81 11.93
CA GLY A 10 23.59 10.79 12.46
C GLY A 10 22.90 9.92 11.40
N LEU A 11 22.89 10.32 10.12
CA LEU A 11 22.22 9.58 9.04
C LEU A 11 22.82 8.20 8.76
N PRO A 12 24.17 8.01 8.72
CA PRO A 12 24.74 6.70 8.46
C PRO A 12 24.42 5.67 9.55
N GLU A 13 24.47 6.08 10.82
CA GLU A 13 24.16 5.22 11.96
C GLU A 13 22.68 4.85 11.99
N LEU A 14 21.79 5.85 11.81
CA LEU A 14 20.34 5.62 11.74
C LEU A 14 19.98 4.57 10.67
N PHE A 15 20.56 4.69 9.46
CA PHE A 15 20.33 3.72 8.39
C PHE A 15 20.86 2.33 8.75
N ALA A 16 22.10 2.25 9.26
CA ALA A 16 22.73 0.97 9.58
C ALA A 16 21.98 0.20 10.68
N VAL A 17 21.45 0.90 11.69
CA VAL A 17 20.65 0.29 12.76
C VAL A 17 19.25 -0.09 12.27
N TYR A 18 18.67 0.66 11.33
CA TYR A 18 17.30 0.44 10.86
C TYR A 18 17.17 -0.62 9.75
N VAL A 19 18.14 -0.70 8.82
CA VAL A 19 18.05 -1.58 7.64
C VAL A 19 17.75 -3.05 7.95
N PRO A 20 18.22 -3.66 9.06
CA PRO A 20 17.90 -5.06 9.36
C PRO A 20 16.41 -5.31 9.63
N ALA A 21 15.63 -4.28 9.97
CA ALA A 21 14.18 -4.38 10.15
C ALA A 21 13.43 -4.83 8.88
N CYS A 22 14.06 -4.72 7.70
CA CYS A 22 13.52 -5.23 6.45
C CYS A 22 13.65 -6.76 6.27
N THR A 23 14.37 -7.43 7.18
CA THR A 23 14.67 -8.87 7.10
C THR A 23 14.31 -9.61 8.39
N TYR A 24 14.51 -8.98 9.55
CA TYR A 24 14.07 -9.54 10.84
C TYR A 24 12.55 -9.69 10.87
N GLU A 25 12.05 -10.70 11.58
CA GLU A 25 10.61 -11.07 11.63
C GLU A 25 9.97 -11.41 10.27
N GLY A 26 10.78 -11.54 9.22
CA GLY A 26 10.35 -11.92 7.89
C GLY A 26 10.87 -10.94 6.85
N ASP A 27 11.51 -11.49 5.82
CA ASP A 27 11.93 -10.70 4.67
C ASP A 27 10.74 -9.96 4.04
N ASN A 28 10.91 -8.66 3.77
CA ASN A 28 9.86 -7.81 3.20
C ASN A 28 9.21 -8.40 1.95
N VAL A 29 9.98 -9.01 1.04
CA VAL A 29 9.44 -9.61 -0.17
C VAL A 29 8.61 -10.85 0.19
N VAL A 30 9.11 -11.70 1.09
CA VAL A 30 8.38 -12.89 1.55
C VAL A 30 7.07 -12.52 2.22
N LEU A 31 7.05 -11.49 3.08
CA LEU A 31 5.83 -11.00 3.74
C LEU A 31 4.83 -10.46 2.69
N GLN A 32 5.29 -9.67 1.72
CA GLN A 32 4.42 -9.15 0.66
C GLN A 32 3.89 -10.25 -0.28
N LEU A 33 4.64 -11.35 -0.49
CA LEU A 33 4.13 -12.50 -1.22
C LEU A 33 2.99 -13.22 -0.49
N GLN A 34 2.98 -13.20 0.85
CA GLN A 34 1.84 -13.73 1.62
C GLN A 34 0.59 -12.86 1.41
N VAL A 35 0.75 -11.53 1.42
CA VAL A 35 -0.32 -10.58 1.09
C VAL A 35 -0.81 -10.81 -0.35
N ALA A 36 0.09 -10.96 -1.32
CA ALA A 36 -0.28 -11.25 -2.71
C ALA A 36 -1.10 -12.54 -2.84
N LYS A 37 -0.68 -13.63 -2.17
CA LYS A 37 -1.45 -14.89 -2.14
C LYS A 37 -2.84 -14.71 -1.52
N PHE A 38 -2.95 -13.92 -0.46
CA PHE A 38 -4.24 -13.58 0.15
C PHE A 38 -5.13 -12.80 -0.84
N LEU A 39 -4.61 -11.72 -1.44
CA LEU A 39 -5.36 -10.90 -2.40
C LEU A 39 -5.81 -11.70 -3.62
N MET A 40 -4.95 -12.56 -4.18
CA MET A 40 -5.33 -13.43 -5.31
C MET A 40 -6.47 -14.38 -4.94
N LYS A 41 -6.45 -14.96 -3.75
CA LYS A 41 -7.57 -15.79 -3.26
C LYS A 41 -8.86 -14.99 -3.11
N THR A 42 -8.78 -13.74 -2.62
CA THR A 42 -9.95 -12.85 -2.52
C THR A 42 -10.51 -12.51 -3.90
N VAL A 43 -9.65 -12.19 -4.87
CA VAL A 43 -10.06 -11.92 -6.26
C VAL A 43 -10.72 -13.15 -6.89
N SER A 44 -10.17 -14.35 -6.68
CA SER A 44 -10.79 -15.60 -7.16
C SER A 44 -12.16 -15.88 -6.56
N GLN A 45 -12.52 -15.25 -5.43
CA GLN A 45 -13.82 -15.37 -4.79
C GLN A 45 -14.80 -14.26 -5.21
N LEU A 46 -14.34 -13.27 -5.98
CA LEU A 46 -15.15 -12.13 -6.39
C LEU A 46 -16.26 -12.60 -7.36
N GLY A 47 -17.51 -12.50 -6.91
CA GLY A 47 -18.69 -13.06 -7.61
C GLY A 47 -19.24 -14.35 -7.00
N SER A 48 -18.57 -14.92 -6.00
CA SER A 48 -19.14 -15.96 -5.14
C SER A 48 -20.04 -15.35 -4.05
N ARG A 49 -20.82 -16.16 -3.33
CA ARG A 49 -21.70 -15.69 -2.23
C ARG A 49 -20.99 -15.02 -1.05
N LYS A 50 -19.66 -15.12 -0.96
CA LYS A 50 -18.89 -14.53 0.13
C LYS A 50 -18.33 -13.17 -0.30
N ALA A 51 -18.94 -12.11 0.23
CA ALA A 51 -18.44 -10.76 0.01
C ALA A 51 -17.07 -10.56 0.71
N PRO A 52 -16.12 -9.84 0.08
CA PRO A 52 -14.93 -9.34 0.76
C PRO A 52 -15.30 -8.46 1.95
N ALA A 53 -14.51 -8.47 3.02
CA ALA A 53 -14.78 -7.73 4.24
C ALA A 53 -13.49 -7.14 4.84
N GLY A 54 -13.62 -6.12 5.69
CA GLY A 54 -12.49 -5.43 6.30
C GLY A 54 -11.67 -4.68 5.25
N THR A 55 -10.34 -4.87 5.24
CA THR A 55 -9.45 -4.12 4.34
C THR A 55 -9.64 -4.45 2.85
N THR A 56 -10.34 -5.53 2.50
CA THR A 56 -10.65 -5.90 1.11
C THR A 56 -12.07 -5.60 0.69
N GLU A 57 -12.90 -4.99 1.55
CA GLU A 57 -14.30 -4.67 1.25
C GLU A 57 -14.45 -3.81 -0.02
N TYR A 58 -13.49 -2.91 -0.27
CA TYR A 58 -13.48 -2.08 -1.49
C TYR A 58 -13.50 -2.92 -2.78
N MET A 59 -12.95 -4.14 -2.77
CA MET A 59 -12.97 -5.05 -3.93
C MET A 59 -14.40 -5.46 -4.30
N GLY A 60 -15.34 -5.45 -3.37
CA GLY A 60 -16.77 -5.68 -3.67
C GLY A 60 -17.35 -4.64 -4.63
N ARG A 61 -16.77 -3.44 -4.69
CA ARG A 61 -17.15 -2.36 -5.61
C ARG A 61 -16.41 -2.43 -6.95
N ALA A 62 -15.79 -3.57 -7.29
CA ALA A 62 -14.99 -3.72 -8.50
C ALA A 62 -15.70 -3.31 -9.80
N GLN A 63 -17.01 -3.51 -9.92
CA GLN A 63 -17.77 -3.08 -11.10
C GLN A 63 -17.69 -1.57 -11.34
N HIS A 64 -17.70 -0.78 -10.26
CA HIS A 64 -17.53 0.67 -10.32
C HIS A 64 -16.05 1.04 -10.47
N LEU A 65 -15.20 0.52 -9.57
CA LEU A 65 -13.78 0.92 -9.49
C LEU A 65 -12.96 0.56 -10.74
N LEU A 66 -13.30 -0.53 -11.44
CA LEU A 66 -12.63 -0.90 -12.69
C LEU A 66 -13.03 -0.02 -13.89
N LYS A 67 -14.08 0.80 -13.74
CA LYS A 67 -14.65 1.63 -14.82
C LYS A 67 -14.71 3.12 -14.49
N CYS A 68 -14.46 3.50 -13.23
CA CYS A 68 -14.59 4.88 -12.79
C CYS A 68 -13.59 5.79 -13.52
N ARG A 69 -13.95 7.07 -13.60
CA ARG A 69 -13.05 8.13 -14.03
C ARG A 69 -13.12 9.20 -12.95
N SER A 70 -11.96 9.61 -12.45
CA SER A 70 -11.92 10.68 -11.46
C SER A 70 -12.55 11.94 -12.03
N ASN A 71 -13.42 12.57 -11.22
CA ASN A 71 -14.08 13.83 -11.55
C ASN A 71 -13.25 15.06 -11.15
N VAL A 72 -11.99 14.87 -10.75
CA VAL A 72 -11.07 15.97 -10.39
C VAL A 72 -10.87 16.89 -11.59
N ARG A 73 -11.09 18.19 -11.38
CA ARG A 73 -10.91 19.25 -12.38
C ARG A 73 -9.86 20.27 -11.95
N LYS A 74 -9.60 20.40 -10.66
CA LYS A 74 -8.67 21.38 -10.08
C LYS A 74 -7.94 20.78 -8.88
N ALA A 75 -6.84 21.41 -8.47
CA ALA A 75 -5.97 20.88 -7.42
C ALA A 75 -6.70 20.72 -6.07
N GLU A 76 -7.65 21.60 -5.77
CA GLU A 76 -8.41 21.60 -4.52
C GLU A 76 -9.32 20.37 -4.40
N ASP A 77 -9.69 19.74 -5.52
CA ASP A 77 -10.54 18.55 -5.50
C ASP A 77 -9.81 17.35 -4.87
N TRP A 78 -8.47 17.33 -4.89
CA TRP A 78 -7.66 16.32 -4.20
C TRP A 78 -7.68 16.45 -2.67
N LEU A 79 -8.18 17.57 -2.13
CA LEU A 79 -8.40 17.73 -0.69
C LEU A 79 -9.61 16.93 -0.20
N ASN A 80 -10.46 16.42 -1.11
CA ASN A 80 -11.56 15.55 -0.77
C ASN A 80 -11.05 14.10 -0.57
N PRO A 81 -11.14 13.54 0.66
CA PRO A 81 -10.65 12.18 0.91
C PRO A 81 -11.38 11.11 0.10
N GLY A 82 -12.64 11.34 -0.27
CA GLY A 82 -13.40 10.44 -1.13
C GLY A 82 -12.77 10.33 -2.54
N MET A 83 -12.25 11.44 -3.07
CA MET A 83 -11.57 11.45 -4.38
C MET A 83 -10.18 10.81 -4.34
N VAL A 84 -9.55 10.76 -3.15
CA VAL A 84 -8.25 10.10 -2.95
C VAL A 84 -8.40 8.59 -2.78
N LEU A 85 -9.50 8.15 -2.14
CA LEU A 85 -9.77 6.75 -1.82
C LEU A 85 -10.48 5.97 -2.94
N GLU A 86 -11.18 6.66 -3.83
CA GLU A 86 -11.88 6.09 -4.98
C GLU A 86 -10.94 5.87 -6.18
#